data_AF-A0A1F7YZ75-F1
#
_entry.id   AF-A0A1F7YZ75-F1
#
_cell.length_a   1.000
_cell.length_b   1.000
_cell.length_c   1.000
_cell.angle_alpha   90.00
_cell.angle_beta   90.00
_cell.angle_gamma   90.00
#
_symmetry.space_group_name_H-M   'P 1'
#
loop_
_entity.id
_entity.type
_entity.pdbx_description
1 polymer ?
#
loop_
_entity_poly.entity_id
_entity_poly.type
_entity_poly.pdbx_seq_one_letter_code
_entity_poly.pdbx_strand_id
1 'polypeptide(L)'
;MKKYLPFILLFVGLLITIGAFVFVRKAATKQASDGVDDEVVEVPLEARPVVSLTPRSDGHYLDLKIIKLTALKASSLTYEFLYVVPGQDQPQGSAPTVDIKGKDDFITDLLLGTESSGKFRYDEGVEKGTLTLTFRNDQGKLLGKFSTGFSLSSSKDLISIPDGEFTISLDKTPKKEYFVVMETWGIPDSTPTTISKGPYGLFSSIDIKKLSGKVSMGGSKIFMHITGSLWEEFNDGSIFDTDTGIFYGSSK
;
A
#
# COMPACT_ATOMS: atom_id res chain seq x y z
N MET A 1 42.41 -18.79 64.10
CA MET A 1 41.83 -18.51 62.77
C MET A 1 40.82 -19.56 62.26
N LYS A 2 40.83 -20.83 62.71
CA LYS A 2 39.89 -21.87 62.25
C LYS A 2 38.44 -21.75 62.77
N LYS A 3 38.20 -20.94 63.81
CA LYS A 3 36.88 -20.79 64.44
C LYS A 3 35.91 -19.89 63.65
N TYR A 4 36.44 -19.02 62.79
CA TYR A 4 35.66 -18.11 61.93
C TYR A 4 35.58 -18.57 60.47
N LEU A 5 36.33 -19.62 60.11
CA LEU A 5 36.35 -20.22 58.77
C LEU A 5 34.94 -20.60 58.24
N PRO A 6 34.04 -21.22 59.03
CA PRO A 6 32.70 -21.53 58.52
C PRO A 6 31.85 -20.27 58.26
N PHE A 7 32.04 -19.19 59.04
CA PHE A 7 31.32 -17.93 58.86
C PHE A 7 31.82 -17.14 57.64
N ILE A 8 33.13 -17.18 57.37
CA ILE A 8 33.72 -16.56 56.18
C ILE A 8 33.24 -17.27 54.90
N LEU A 9 33.19 -18.61 54.91
CA LEU A 9 32.67 -19.39 53.77
C LEU A 9 31.18 -19.12 53.52
N LEU A 10 30.38 -18.97 54.58
CA LEU A 10 28.96 -18.63 54.47
C LEU A 10 28.75 -17.22 53.89
N PHE A 11 29.56 -16.24 54.32
CA PHE A 11 29.48 -14.86 53.83
C PHE A 11 29.89 -14.74 52.36
N VAL A 12 30.95 -15.45 51.95
CA VAL A 12 31.37 -15.51 50.55
C VAL A 12 30.33 -16.22 49.69
N GLY A 13 29.73 -17.31 50.18
CA GLY A 13 28.62 -17.99 49.50
C GLY A 13 27.41 -17.08 49.30
N LEU A 14 27.06 -16.26 50.29
CA LEU A 14 25.96 -15.30 50.20
C LEU A 14 26.23 -14.16 49.22
N LEU A 15 27.48 -13.68 49.14
CA LEU A 15 27.86 -12.67 48.15
C LEU A 15 27.79 -13.18 46.71
N ILE A 16 28.16 -14.45 46.48
CA ILE A 16 28.09 -15.07 45.16
C ILE A 16 26.63 -15.26 44.72
N THR A 17 25.73 -15.66 45.61
CA THR A 17 24.30 -15.84 45.28
C THR A 17 23.60 -14.50 45.01
N ILE A 18 23.92 -13.45 45.78
CA ILE A 18 23.41 -12.09 45.52
C ILE A 18 23.94 -11.55 44.18
N GLY A 19 25.23 -11.75 43.89
CA GLY A 19 25.83 -11.36 42.62
C GLY A 19 25.19 -12.05 41.41
N ALA A 20 24.95 -13.36 41.50
CA ALA A 20 24.26 -14.13 40.48
C ALA A 20 22.80 -13.68 40.29
N PHE A 21 22.08 -13.40 41.38
CA PHE A 21 20.69 -12.91 41.33
C PHE A 21 20.56 -11.54 40.65
N VAL A 22 21.48 -10.61 40.95
CA VAL A 22 21.51 -9.28 40.31
C VAL A 22 21.90 -9.37 38.84
N PHE A 23 22.80 -10.28 38.47
CA PHE A 23 23.19 -10.49 37.07
C PHE A 23 22.07 -11.12 36.23
N VAL A 24 21.38 -12.13 36.76
CA VAL A 24 20.22 -12.75 36.10
C VAL A 24 19.06 -11.77 35.96
N ARG A 25 18.79 -10.94 36.98
CA ARG A 25 17.78 -9.86 36.85
C ARG A 25 18.16 -8.81 35.80
N LYS A 26 19.42 -8.39 35.73
CA LYS A 26 19.87 -7.43 34.69
C LYS A 26 19.80 -8.01 33.26
N ALA A 27 19.98 -9.32 33.10
CA ALA A 27 19.81 -9.99 31.81
C ALA A 27 18.33 -10.12 31.40
N ALA A 28 17.43 -10.30 32.37
CA ALA A 28 15.98 -10.42 32.12
C ALA A 28 15.27 -9.07 31.86
N THR A 29 15.92 -7.92 32.10
CA THR A 29 15.35 -6.58 31.83
C THR A 29 15.74 -6.02 30.45
N LYS A 30 16.28 -6.84 29.54
CA LYS A 30 16.65 -6.42 28.17
C LYS A 30 15.77 -7.01 27.07
N GLN A 31 14.50 -7.30 27.39
CA GLN A 31 13.53 -7.68 26.37
C GLN A 31 12.13 -7.19 26.73
N ALA A 32 11.96 -5.88 26.62
CA ALA A 32 10.70 -5.22 26.35
C ALA A 32 11.07 -3.93 25.62
N SER A 33 11.27 -3.99 24.30
CA SER A 33 11.00 -2.77 23.53
C SER A 33 9.49 -2.70 23.45
N ASP A 34 8.93 -1.87 24.32
CA ASP A 34 7.56 -1.41 24.24
C ASP A 34 7.20 -1.07 22.79
N GLY A 35 5.97 -1.42 22.44
CA GLY A 35 5.37 -1.12 21.15
C GLY A 35 5.66 0.34 20.78
N VAL A 36 6.31 0.52 19.63
CA VAL A 36 6.33 1.80 18.95
C VAL A 36 4.86 2.12 18.70
N ASP A 37 4.34 3.06 19.48
CA ASP A 37 3.03 3.64 19.29
C ASP A 37 2.92 4.01 17.81
N ASP A 38 2.01 3.36 17.07
CA ASP A 38 1.70 3.69 15.68
C ASP A 38 0.90 5.01 15.68
N GLU A 39 1.48 6.07 16.23
CA GLU A 39 0.95 7.41 16.13
C GLU A 39 0.82 7.74 14.64
N VAL A 40 -0.34 8.28 14.25
CA VAL A 40 -0.65 8.57 12.85
C VAL A 40 0.33 9.62 12.35
N VAL A 41 1.34 9.18 11.60
CA VAL A 41 2.31 10.08 10.99
C VAL A 41 1.65 10.75 9.78
N GLU A 42 1.38 12.04 9.90
CA GLU A 42 0.88 12.83 8.78
C GLU A 42 2.00 13.01 7.75
N VAL A 43 1.77 12.49 6.53
CA VAL A 43 2.71 12.61 5.40
C VAL A 43 2.21 13.71 4.45
N PRO A 44 3.02 14.75 4.17
CA PRO A 44 2.67 15.79 3.21
C PRO A 44 2.55 15.20 1.81
N LEU A 45 1.63 15.74 0.99
CA LEU A 45 1.26 15.19 -0.33
C LEU A 45 2.48 14.95 -1.23
N GLU A 46 3.45 15.85 -1.21
CA GLU A 46 4.65 15.83 -2.03
C GLU A 46 5.60 14.69 -1.66
N ALA A 47 5.51 14.20 -0.41
CA ALA A 47 6.26 13.06 0.09
C ALA A 47 5.48 11.74 0.00
N ARG A 48 4.20 11.77 -0.40
CA ARG A 48 3.41 10.55 -0.55
C ARG A 48 3.87 9.78 -1.79
N PRO A 49 4.03 8.46 -1.69
CA PRO A 49 4.31 7.63 -2.85
C PRO A 49 3.10 7.62 -3.79
N VAL A 50 3.35 7.35 -5.06
CA VAL A 50 2.28 7.11 -6.04
C VAL A 50 2.16 5.61 -6.22
N VAL A 51 0.96 5.07 -6.05
CA VAL A 51 0.68 3.65 -6.25
C VAL A 51 -0.20 3.40 -7.46
N SER A 52 0.04 2.28 -8.13
CA SER A 52 -0.84 1.73 -9.16
C SER A 52 -0.98 0.21 -8.99
N LEU A 53 -2.19 -0.30 -9.22
CA LEU A 53 -2.49 -1.72 -9.31
C LEU A 53 -3.05 -2.02 -10.70
N THR A 54 -2.22 -2.57 -11.59
CA THR A 54 -2.63 -2.83 -12.98
C THR A 54 -3.04 -4.30 -13.14
N PRO A 55 -4.30 -4.61 -13.49
CA PRO A 55 -4.70 -5.99 -13.69
C PRO A 55 -4.10 -6.54 -15.00
N ARG A 56 -3.70 -7.80 -14.99
CA ARG A 56 -3.29 -8.50 -16.22
C ARG A 56 -4.50 -8.94 -17.03
N SER A 57 -4.28 -9.18 -18.33
CA SER A 57 -5.32 -9.64 -19.26
C SER A 57 -5.86 -11.04 -18.93
N ASP A 58 -5.16 -11.82 -18.11
CA ASP A 58 -5.63 -13.12 -17.63
C ASP A 58 -6.52 -13.03 -16.38
N GLY A 59 -6.58 -11.86 -15.74
CA GLY A 59 -7.34 -11.64 -14.50
C GLY A 59 -6.78 -12.35 -13.28
N HIS A 60 -5.60 -12.98 -13.36
CA HIS A 60 -5.02 -13.76 -12.26
C HIS A 60 -4.03 -12.96 -11.41
N TYR A 61 -3.51 -11.85 -11.95
CA TYR A 61 -2.51 -11.03 -11.28
C TYR A 61 -2.86 -9.55 -11.33
N LEU A 62 -2.43 -8.83 -10.30
CA LEU A 62 -2.31 -7.37 -10.31
C LEU A 62 -0.84 -7.00 -10.20
N ASP A 63 -0.36 -6.15 -11.11
CA ASP A 63 0.98 -5.58 -11.04
C ASP A 63 0.95 -4.37 -10.09
N LEU A 64 1.56 -4.52 -8.92
CA LEU A 64 1.77 -3.44 -7.96
C LEU A 64 3.01 -2.67 -8.34
N LYS A 65 2.84 -1.37 -8.60
CA LYS A 65 3.93 -0.43 -8.80
C LYS A 65 3.80 0.73 -7.83
N ILE A 66 4.90 1.04 -7.15
CA ILE A 66 5.02 2.15 -6.21
C ILE A 66 6.22 2.98 -6.65
N ILE A 67 6.05 4.29 -6.81
CA ILE A 67 7.12 5.23 -7.20
C ILE A 67 7.24 6.38 -6.20
N LYS A 68 8.31 7.17 -6.32
CA LYS A 68 8.66 8.30 -5.44
C LYS A 68 8.91 7.86 -3.99
N LEU A 69 9.49 6.67 -3.83
CA LEU A 69 9.79 6.09 -2.52
C LEU A 69 10.85 6.88 -1.73
N THR A 70 11.76 7.56 -2.43
CA THR A 70 12.89 8.25 -1.79
C THR A 70 12.47 9.42 -0.89
N ALA A 71 11.32 10.04 -1.17
CA ALA A 71 10.85 11.22 -0.42
C ALA A 71 10.58 10.90 1.06
N LEU A 72 10.11 9.69 1.37
CA LEU A 72 9.87 9.23 2.74
C LEU A 72 11.15 8.85 3.48
N LYS A 73 12.26 8.60 2.78
CA LYS A 73 13.51 8.07 3.36
C LYS A 73 13.28 6.77 4.15
N ALA A 74 12.35 5.95 3.66
CA ALA A 74 12.04 4.64 4.23
C ALA A 74 13.12 3.62 3.87
N SER A 75 13.32 2.66 4.77
CA SER A 75 14.23 1.53 4.58
C SER A 75 13.46 0.24 4.33
N SER A 76 12.25 0.11 4.88
CA SER A 76 11.38 -1.03 4.64
C SER A 76 9.96 -0.61 4.27
N LEU A 77 9.33 -1.48 3.49
CA LEU A 77 7.93 -1.40 3.08
C LEU A 77 7.26 -2.73 3.41
N THR A 78 6.19 -2.68 4.20
CA THR A 78 5.20 -3.75 4.27
C THR A 78 4.04 -3.40 3.34
N TYR A 79 3.76 -4.25 2.36
CA TYR A 79 2.61 -4.11 1.47
C TYR A 79 1.60 -5.23 1.76
N GLU A 80 0.55 -4.88 2.49
CA GLU A 80 -0.55 -5.78 2.79
C GLU A 80 -1.60 -5.66 1.69
N PHE A 81 -1.86 -6.76 1.01
CA PHE A 81 -2.86 -6.87 -0.03
C PHE A 81 -3.87 -7.93 0.39
N LEU A 82 -5.11 -7.50 0.60
CA LEU A 82 -6.24 -8.36 0.98
C LEU A 82 -7.35 -8.23 -0.05
N TYR A 83 -8.03 -9.32 -0.38
CA TYR A 83 -9.16 -9.31 -1.31
C TYR A 83 -10.24 -10.30 -0.88
N VAL A 84 -11.47 -10.06 -1.36
CA VAL A 84 -12.63 -10.89 -1.01
C VAL A 84 -12.92 -11.87 -2.14
N VAL A 85 -13.01 -13.16 -1.78
CA VAL A 85 -13.42 -14.23 -2.69
C VAL A 85 -14.90 -14.55 -2.44
N PRO A 86 -15.76 -14.56 -3.48
CA PRO A 86 -17.16 -14.94 -3.32
C PRO A 86 -17.33 -16.30 -2.66
N GLY A 87 -18.20 -16.36 -1.65
CA GLY A 87 -18.48 -17.60 -0.90
C GLY A 87 -17.45 -17.94 0.19
N GLN A 88 -16.48 -17.07 0.46
CA GLN A 88 -15.56 -17.20 1.60
C GLN A 88 -15.80 -16.09 2.63
N ASP A 89 -15.77 -16.45 3.91
CA ASP A 89 -16.01 -15.52 5.02
C ASP A 89 -14.78 -14.67 5.37
N GLN A 90 -13.57 -15.16 5.05
CA GLN A 90 -12.31 -14.47 5.35
C GLN A 90 -11.67 -13.93 4.07
N PRO A 91 -11.11 -12.71 4.11
CA PRO A 91 -10.34 -12.20 2.99
C PRO A 91 -9.08 -13.04 2.78
N GLN A 92 -8.69 -13.21 1.52
CA GLN A 92 -7.43 -13.81 1.10
C GLN A 92 -6.38 -12.73 0.90
N GLY A 93 -5.09 -13.09 0.95
CA GLY A 93 -4.04 -12.11 0.69
C GLY A 93 -2.71 -12.40 1.39
N SER A 94 -1.84 -11.39 1.40
CA SER A 94 -0.52 -11.47 2.02
C SER A 94 -0.04 -10.10 2.51
N ALA A 95 0.89 -10.10 3.47
CA ALA A 95 1.51 -8.88 4.02
C ALA A 95 3.04 -8.99 4.10
N PRO A 96 3.74 -9.24 2.98
CA PRO A 96 5.19 -9.29 2.96
C PRO A 96 5.83 -7.95 3.30
N THR A 97 7.05 -8.02 3.86
CA THR A 97 7.91 -6.87 4.13
C THR A 97 9.18 -6.98 3.30
N VAL A 98 9.57 -5.89 2.64
CA VAL A 98 10.72 -5.83 1.73
C VAL A 98 11.64 -4.66 2.07
N ASP A 99 12.92 -4.80 1.72
CA ASP A 99 13.90 -3.72 1.77
C ASP A 99 13.76 -2.81 0.53
N ILE A 100 13.54 -1.52 0.79
CA ILE A 100 13.41 -0.46 -0.22
C ILE A 100 14.47 0.63 -0.06
N LYS A 101 15.49 0.41 0.79
CA LYS A 101 16.52 1.40 1.08
C LYS A 101 17.25 1.82 -0.21
N GLY A 102 17.19 3.12 -0.48
CA GLY A 102 17.83 3.72 -1.66
C GLY A 102 17.13 3.44 -2.98
N LYS A 103 15.95 2.81 -2.98
CA LYS A 103 15.12 2.63 -4.17
C LYS A 103 14.12 3.77 -4.29
N ASP A 104 13.84 4.19 -5.52
CA ASP A 104 12.78 5.17 -5.80
C ASP A 104 11.50 4.50 -6.32
N ASP A 105 11.62 3.29 -6.82
CA ASP A 105 10.53 2.46 -7.32
C ASP A 105 10.54 1.04 -6.72
N PHE A 106 9.37 0.44 -6.69
CA PHE A 106 9.15 -0.95 -6.32
C PHE A 106 8.04 -1.53 -7.19
N ILE A 107 8.30 -2.69 -7.80
CA ILE A 107 7.35 -3.38 -8.69
C ILE A 107 7.29 -4.85 -8.27
N THR A 108 6.08 -5.38 -8.12
CA THR A 108 5.85 -6.80 -7.85
C THR A 108 4.50 -7.27 -8.37
N ASP A 109 4.40 -8.56 -8.62
CA ASP A 109 3.14 -9.21 -9.00
C ASP A 109 2.38 -9.63 -7.73
N LEU A 110 1.06 -9.43 -7.75
CA LEU A 110 0.14 -9.89 -6.72
C LEU A 110 -0.78 -10.96 -7.32
N LEU A 111 -0.61 -12.20 -6.89
CA LEU A 111 -1.45 -13.32 -7.32
C LEU A 111 -2.83 -13.26 -6.66
N LEU A 112 -3.89 -13.32 -7.46
CA LEU A 112 -5.26 -13.57 -7.02
C LEU A 112 -5.47 -15.09 -6.94
N GLY A 113 -4.93 -15.69 -5.87
CA GLY A 113 -4.94 -17.12 -5.68
C GLY A 113 -3.82 -17.61 -4.78
N THR A 114 -3.49 -18.89 -4.94
CA THR A 114 -2.44 -19.56 -4.19
C THR A 114 -1.49 -20.28 -5.13
N GLU A 115 -0.19 -20.18 -4.86
CA GLU A 115 0.84 -21.00 -5.46
C GLU A 115 1.42 -21.97 -4.41
N SER A 116 1.47 -23.27 -4.73
CA SER A 116 2.14 -24.26 -3.89
C SER A 116 2.95 -25.23 -4.75
N SER A 117 4.26 -25.28 -4.52
CA SER A 117 5.18 -26.16 -5.25
C SER A 117 5.08 -26.02 -6.78
N GLY A 118 4.94 -24.78 -7.27
CA GLY A 118 4.78 -24.47 -8.69
C GLY A 118 3.40 -24.81 -9.29
N LYS A 119 2.42 -25.21 -8.46
CA LYS A 119 1.02 -25.38 -8.87
C LYS A 119 0.21 -24.15 -8.47
N PHE A 120 -0.49 -23.58 -9.44
CA PHE A 120 -1.32 -22.40 -9.27
C PHE A 120 -2.79 -22.79 -9.15
N ARG A 121 -3.48 -22.15 -8.21
CA ARG A 121 -4.94 -22.15 -8.10
C ARG A 121 -5.38 -20.70 -8.03
N TYR A 122 -6.15 -20.26 -9.02
CA TYR A 122 -6.65 -18.90 -9.11
C TYR A 122 -8.00 -18.78 -8.39
N ASP A 123 -8.23 -17.62 -7.77
CA ASP A 123 -9.50 -17.30 -7.14
C ASP A 123 -10.38 -16.52 -8.13
N GLU A 124 -11.58 -17.04 -8.39
CA GLU A 124 -12.52 -16.47 -9.35
C GLU A 124 -13.48 -15.46 -8.70
N GLY A 125 -13.93 -14.47 -9.48
CA GLY A 125 -14.96 -13.52 -9.05
C GLY A 125 -14.51 -12.50 -8.01
N VAL A 126 -13.21 -12.24 -7.89
CA VAL A 126 -12.67 -11.17 -7.04
C VAL A 126 -13.11 -9.81 -7.59
N GLU A 127 -13.85 -9.04 -6.79
CA GLU A 127 -14.33 -7.71 -7.20
C GLU A 127 -13.78 -6.56 -6.35
N LYS A 128 -13.22 -6.83 -5.17
CA LYS A 128 -12.75 -5.80 -4.26
C LYS A 128 -11.70 -6.30 -3.28
N GLY A 129 -10.95 -5.35 -2.74
CA GLY A 129 -10.00 -5.60 -1.67
C GLY A 129 -9.44 -4.32 -1.09
N THR A 130 -8.37 -4.46 -0.30
CA THR A 130 -7.66 -3.38 0.38
C THR A 130 -6.17 -3.52 0.13
N LEU A 131 -5.52 -2.40 -0.19
CA LEU A 131 -4.07 -2.27 -0.19
C LEU A 131 -3.65 -1.37 0.97
N THR A 132 -2.77 -1.87 1.84
CA THR A 132 -2.17 -1.10 2.93
C THR A 132 -0.65 -1.10 2.78
N LEU A 133 -0.06 0.10 2.69
CA LEU A 133 1.39 0.30 2.66
C LEU A 133 1.87 0.86 4.00
N THR A 134 2.86 0.23 4.61
CA THR A 134 3.49 0.69 5.85
C THR A 134 4.98 0.90 5.63
N PHE A 135 5.44 2.13 5.86
CA PHE A 135 6.83 2.55 5.65
C PHE A 135 7.55 2.72 6.97
N ARG A 136 8.74 2.13 7.11
CA ARG A 136 9.58 2.27 8.32
C ARG A 136 11.03 2.62 7.98
N ASN A 137 11.70 3.33 8.89
CA ASN A 137 13.13 3.61 8.77
C ASN A 137 14.00 2.43 9.24
N ASP A 138 15.32 2.56 9.13
CA ASP A 138 16.32 1.56 9.61
C ASP A 138 16.17 1.19 11.10
N GLN A 139 15.54 2.05 11.91
CA GLN A 139 15.32 1.85 13.34
C GLN A 139 13.95 1.24 13.65
N GLY A 140 13.14 0.92 12.64
CA GLY A 140 11.78 0.41 12.79
C GLY A 140 10.72 1.47 13.11
N LYS A 141 11.07 2.76 13.13
CA LYS A 141 10.12 3.85 13.35
C LYS A 141 9.16 3.96 12.17
N LEU A 142 7.86 4.10 12.44
CA LEU A 142 6.83 4.38 11.44
C LEU A 142 7.08 5.75 10.78
N LEU A 143 7.06 5.78 9.45
CA LEU A 143 7.21 6.99 8.65
C LEU A 143 5.94 7.37 7.89
N GLY A 144 5.07 6.40 7.64
CA GLY A 144 3.80 6.60 6.96
C GLY A 144 3.05 5.29 6.82
N LYS A 145 1.73 5.38 6.92
CA LYS A 145 0.81 4.26 6.68
C LYS A 145 -0.33 4.75 5.79
N PHE A 146 -0.53 4.07 4.67
CA PHE A 146 -1.56 4.40 3.70
C PHE A 146 -2.44 3.18 3.48
N SER A 147 -3.75 3.36 3.43
CA SER A 147 -4.70 2.28 3.17
C SER A 147 -5.79 2.77 2.23
N THR A 148 -6.15 1.94 1.26
CA THR A 148 -7.20 2.25 0.30
C THR A 148 -7.92 0.97 -0.12
N GLY A 149 -9.24 1.09 -0.32
CA GLY A 149 -10.01 0.05 -0.98
C GLY A 149 -9.82 0.12 -2.49
N PHE A 150 -9.73 -1.03 -3.15
CA PHE A 150 -9.76 -1.11 -4.61
C PHE A 150 -10.99 -1.89 -5.06
N SER A 151 -11.47 -1.56 -6.26
CA SER A 151 -12.46 -2.36 -6.97
C SER A 151 -11.83 -2.93 -8.23
N LEU A 152 -11.94 -4.25 -8.42
CA LEU A 152 -11.59 -4.97 -9.63
C LEU A 152 -12.87 -5.26 -10.40
N SER A 153 -12.91 -4.87 -11.68
CA SER A 153 -14.06 -5.10 -12.54
C SER A 153 -13.63 -5.70 -13.86
N SER A 154 -14.45 -6.58 -14.41
CA SER A 154 -14.28 -7.08 -15.78
C SER A 154 -15.57 -6.93 -16.55
N SER A 155 -15.46 -6.52 -17.82
CA SER A 155 -16.62 -6.36 -18.72
C SER A 155 -17.78 -5.54 -18.13
N LYS A 156 -17.46 -4.49 -17.34
CA LYS A 156 -18.42 -3.51 -16.81
C LYS A 156 -18.11 -2.13 -17.41
N ASP A 157 -19.16 -1.35 -17.67
CA ASP A 157 -19.06 0.05 -18.10
C ASP A 157 -18.96 1.01 -16.91
N LEU A 158 -19.65 0.69 -15.80
CA LEU A 158 -19.58 1.44 -14.56
C LEU A 158 -18.60 0.78 -13.58
N ILE A 159 -17.56 1.54 -13.20
CA ILE A 159 -16.49 1.09 -12.31
C ILE A 159 -16.35 2.14 -11.20
N SER A 160 -16.40 1.74 -9.94
CA SER A 160 -16.37 2.67 -8.81
C SER A 160 -15.54 2.10 -7.68
N ILE A 161 -14.83 2.95 -6.94
CA ILE A 161 -14.19 2.53 -5.69
C ILE A 161 -15.26 2.13 -4.65
N PRO A 162 -14.93 1.33 -3.63
CA PRO A 162 -15.95 0.75 -2.74
C PRO A 162 -16.83 1.76 -1.99
N ASP A 163 -16.35 2.98 -1.75
CA ASP A 163 -17.11 4.06 -1.09
C ASP A 163 -17.91 4.95 -2.05
N GLY A 164 -17.77 4.75 -3.36
CA GLY A 164 -18.48 5.51 -4.39
C GLY A 164 -17.90 6.89 -4.72
N GLU A 165 -16.82 7.33 -4.07
CA GLU A 165 -16.32 8.71 -4.22
C GLU A 165 -15.62 8.99 -5.55
N PHE A 166 -15.19 7.94 -6.24
CA PHE A 166 -14.59 7.98 -7.58
C PHE A 166 -15.25 6.93 -8.46
N THR A 167 -15.88 7.39 -9.54
CA THR A 167 -16.61 6.54 -10.47
C THR A 167 -16.23 6.86 -11.91
N ILE A 168 -15.97 5.81 -12.69
CA ILE A 168 -15.77 5.87 -14.14
C ILE A 168 -16.96 5.21 -14.82
N SER A 169 -17.52 5.88 -15.84
CA SER A 169 -18.48 5.29 -16.76
C SER A 169 -17.88 5.27 -18.17
N LEU A 170 -17.49 4.10 -18.65
CA LEU A 170 -16.92 3.91 -19.99
C LEU A 170 -18.01 4.05 -21.06
N ASP A 171 -17.69 4.72 -22.17
CA ASP A 171 -18.64 4.86 -23.29
C ASP A 171 -18.92 3.53 -23.99
N LYS A 172 -17.97 2.58 -23.89
CA LYS A 172 -18.09 1.23 -24.45
C LYS A 172 -17.52 0.24 -23.45
N THR A 173 -18.26 -0.81 -23.15
CA THR A 173 -17.81 -1.92 -22.31
C THR A 173 -16.77 -2.78 -23.05
N PRO A 174 -15.50 -2.79 -22.60
CA PRO A 174 -14.48 -3.63 -23.22
C PRO A 174 -14.70 -5.09 -22.79
N LYS A 175 -14.67 -6.02 -23.75
CA LYS A 175 -14.91 -7.44 -23.49
C LYS A 175 -13.64 -8.12 -23.02
N LYS A 176 -13.73 -8.90 -21.93
CA LYS A 176 -12.61 -9.68 -21.38
C LYS A 176 -11.42 -8.82 -20.93
N GLU A 177 -11.69 -7.56 -20.60
CA GLU A 177 -10.69 -6.66 -20.02
C GLU A 177 -11.00 -6.43 -18.56
N TYR A 178 -9.95 -6.15 -17.80
CA TYR A 178 -9.96 -5.93 -16.39
C TYR A 178 -9.58 -4.49 -16.08
N PHE A 179 -10.21 -3.95 -15.03
CA PHE A 179 -10.03 -2.59 -14.57
C PHE A 179 -9.90 -2.58 -13.06
N VAL A 180 -8.98 -1.77 -12.56
CA VAL A 180 -8.85 -1.45 -11.15
C VAL A 180 -9.05 0.04 -10.95
N VAL A 181 -9.86 0.41 -9.97
CA VAL A 181 -9.95 1.79 -9.45
C VAL A 181 -9.60 1.82 -7.97
N MET A 182 -8.83 2.81 -7.55
CA MET A 182 -8.37 3.01 -6.17
C MET A 182 -7.80 4.42 -5.97
N GLU A 183 -7.57 4.82 -4.72
CA GLU A 183 -6.76 6.02 -4.41
C GLU A 183 -5.27 5.75 -4.65
N THR A 184 -4.54 6.74 -5.17
CA THR A 184 -3.09 6.62 -5.40
C THR A 184 -2.23 7.26 -4.30
N TRP A 185 -2.87 7.98 -3.38
CA TRP A 185 -2.33 8.80 -2.28
C TRP A 185 -1.45 9.98 -2.70
N GLY A 186 -0.42 9.71 -3.51
CA GLY A 186 0.48 10.69 -4.07
C GLY A 186 0.15 11.05 -5.52
N ILE A 187 0.81 12.08 -6.00
CA ILE A 187 0.76 12.57 -7.38
C ILE A 187 2.13 12.37 -8.09
N PRO A 188 2.13 11.99 -9.39
CA PRO A 188 3.37 11.79 -10.15
C PRO A 188 4.18 13.09 -10.22
N ASP A 189 3.52 14.19 -10.56
CA ASP A 189 4.13 15.51 -10.77
C ASP A 189 3.35 16.60 -10.03
N SER A 190 3.94 17.79 -9.89
CA SER A 190 3.27 18.96 -9.31
C SER A 190 1.97 19.28 -10.05
N THR A 191 0.91 19.62 -9.31
CA THR A 191 -0.38 19.99 -9.89
C THR A 191 -0.43 21.49 -10.24
N PRO A 192 -1.13 21.87 -11.34
CA PRO A 192 -1.35 23.27 -11.69
C PRO A 192 -2.29 23.99 -10.71
N THR A 193 -3.09 23.23 -9.96
CA THR A 193 -4.10 23.75 -9.04
C THR A 193 -4.12 22.95 -7.73
N THR A 194 -4.81 23.48 -6.72
CA THR A 194 -5.00 22.80 -5.44
C THR A 194 -5.88 21.56 -5.61
N ILE A 195 -5.46 20.44 -5.04
CA ILE A 195 -6.25 19.21 -4.97
C ILE A 195 -7.30 19.36 -3.87
N SER A 196 -8.58 19.24 -4.26
CA SER A 196 -9.71 19.16 -3.32
C SER A 196 -10.23 17.73 -3.13
N LYS A 197 -9.92 16.81 -4.04
CA LYS A 197 -10.39 15.42 -4.00
C LYS A 197 -9.43 14.48 -4.74
N GLY A 198 -9.29 13.25 -4.26
CA GLY A 198 -8.31 12.28 -4.78
C GLY A 198 -6.89 12.54 -4.26
N PRO A 199 -5.85 12.04 -4.96
CA PRO A 199 -5.86 11.48 -6.32
C PRO A 199 -6.38 10.03 -6.41
N TYR A 200 -7.06 9.71 -7.51
CA TYR A 200 -7.56 8.37 -7.82
C TYR A 200 -7.00 7.86 -9.15
N GLY A 201 -6.86 6.54 -9.28
CA GLY A 201 -6.37 5.89 -10.49
C GLY A 201 -7.44 5.01 -11.15
N LEU A 202 -7.43 4.98 -12.48
CA LEU A 202 -8.03 3.94 -13.33
C LEU A 202 -6.88 3.18 -14.00
N PHE A 203 -6.73 1.90 -13.68
CA PHE A 203 -5.72 1.03 -14.25
C PHE A 203 -6.39 -0.09 -15.03
N SER A 204 -5.78 -0.53 -16.15
CA SER A 204 -6.41 -1.47 -17.07
C SER A 204 -5.44 -2.50 -17.64
N SER A 205 -5.96 -3.67 -17.98
CA SER A 205 -5.25 -4.71 -18.75
C SER A 205 -4.96 -4.33 -20.20
N ILE A 206 -5.56 -3.24 -20.69
CA ILE A 206 -5.32 -2.67 -22.01
C ILE A 206 -4.79 -1.25 -21.92
N ASP A 207 -4.27 -0.79 -23.04
CA ASP A 207 -3.94 0.60 -23.27
C ASP A 207 -5.17 1.51 -23.03
N ILE A 208 -5.11 2.29 -21.96
CA ILE A 208 -6.18 3.19 -21.50
C ILE A 208 -6.51 4.28 -22.52
N LYS A 209 -5.59 4.60 -23.45
CA LYS A 209 -5.82 5.54 -24.56
C LYS A 209 -6.84 5.06 -25.57
N LYS A 210 -7.24 3.78 -25.50
CA LYS A 210 -8.32 3.20 -26.31
C LYS A 210 -9.70 3.38 -25.68
N LEU A 211 -9.76 3.97 -24.49
CA LEU A 211 -10.96 4.13 -23.70
C LEU A 211 -11.37 5.60 -23.67
N SER A 212 -12.68 5.81 -23.58
CA SER A 212 -13.31 7.10 -23.34
C SER A 212 -14.47 6.90 -22.39
N GLY A 213 -14.86 7.95 -21.69
CA GLY A 213 -15.95 7.88 -20.75
C GLY A 213 -16.10 9.12 -19.90
N LYS A 214 -16.85 8.97 -18.81
CA LYS A 214 -17.13 10.02 -17.83
C LYS A 214 -16.43 9.72 -16.53
N VAL A 215 -15.98 10.77 -15.85
CA VAL A 215 -15.35 10.69 -14.53
C VAL A 215 -16.24 11.47 -13.56
N SER A 216 -16.73 10.79 -12.53
CA SER A 216 -17.50 11.41 -11.46
C SER A 216 -16.73 11.33 -10.16
N MET A 217 -16.34 12.48 -9.64
CA MET A 217 -15.70 12.65 -8.34
C MET A 217 -15.94 14.06 -7.78
N GLY A 218 -15.61 14.27 -6.51
CA GLY A 218 -15.67 15.61 -5.91
C GLY A 218 -14.67 16.59 -6.55
N GLY A 219 -14.95 17.89 -6.42
CA GLY A 219 -14.18 18.97 -7.05
C GLY A 219 -15.03 19.77 -8.04
N SER A 220 -14.58 20.98 -8.37
CA SER A 220 -15.22 21.83 -9.37
C SER A 220 -14.76 21.52 -10.80
N LYS A 221 -13.53 21.03 -10.93
CA LYS A 221 -12.89 20.60 -12.18
C LYS A 221 -12.15 19.30 -11.91
N ILE A 222 -12.08 18.45 -12.92
CA ILE A 222 -11.34 17.19 -12.88
C ILE A 222 -10.12 17.36 -13.77
N PHE A 223 -8.96 16.96 -13.27
CA PHE A 223 -7.72 16.94 -14.03
C PHE A 223 -7.26 15.50 -14.19
N MET A 224 -6.75 15.18 -15.38
CA MET A 224 -6.13 13.90 -15.73
C MET A 224 -4.65 14.13 -15.99
N HIS A 225 -3.80 13.24 -15.48
CA HIS A 225 -2.37 13.27 -15.77
C HIS A 225 -2.14 12.72 -17.18
N ILE A 226 -1.53 13.49 -18.06
CA ILE A 226 -1.33 13.10 -19.47
C ILE A 226 0.09 12.58 -19.74
N THR A 227 0.21 11.86 -20.84
CA THR A 227 1.50 11.42 -21.39
C THR A 227 2.47 12.59 -21.57
N GLY A 228 3.67 12.54 -21.00
CA GLY A 228 4.70 13.56 -21.24
C GLY A 228 4.70 14.77 -20.29
N SER A 229 4.09 14.63 -19.10
CA SER A 229 4.28 15.45 -17.89
C SER A 229 3.41 16.70 -17.72
N LEU A 230 2.13 16.69 -18.12
CA LEU A 230 1.19 17.74 -17.73
C LEU A 230 -0.12 17.18 -17.15
N TRP A 231 -0.82 18.04 -16.43
CA TRP A 231 -2.19 17.81 -16.00
C TRP A 231 -3.10 18.62 -16.91
N GLU A 232 -4.11 17.97 -17.48
CA GLU A 232 -5.13 18.63 -18.31
C GLU A 232 -6.51 18.50 -17.69
N GLU A 233 -7.33 19.53 -17.88
CA GLU A 233 -8.73 19.49 -17.46
C GLU A 233 -9.46 18.43 -18.29
N PHE A 234 -9.97 17.41 -17.61
CA PHE A 234 -10.69 16.31 -18.22
C PHE A 234 -12.16 16.70 -18.44
N ASN A 235 -12.65 16.47 -19.65
CA ASN A 235 -14.05 16.69 -20.02
C ASN A 235 -14.72 15.34 -20.29
N ASP A 236 -15.92 15.14 -19.74
CA ASP A 236 -16.70 13.93 -19.96
C ASP A 236 -16.86 13.56 -21.44
N GLY A 237 -16.69 12.26 -21.74
CA GLY A 237 -16.71 11.70 -23.08
C GLY A 237 -15.39 11.85 -23.84
N SER A 238 -14.36 12.47 -23.24
CA SER A 238 -13.02 12.53 -23.84
C SER A 238 -12.31 11.19 -23.73
N ILE A 239 -11.33 10.98 -24.62
CA ILE A 239 -10.40 9.86 -24.53
C ILE A 239 -9.54 10.03 -23.27
N PHE A 240 -9.24 8.92 -22.59
CA PHE A 240 -8.29 8.92 -21.49
C PHE A 240 -6.85 8.93 -22.03
N ASP A 241 -6.37 10.09 -22.49
CA ASP A 241 -4.99 10.28 -22.95
C ASP A 241 -4.00 10.36 -21.78
N THR A 242 -3.82 9.23 -21.11
CA THR A 242 -2.98 9.11 -19.92
C THR A 242 -2.15 7.85 -19.98
N ASP A 243 -0.91 7.90 -19.49
CA ASP A 243 -0.09 6.69 -19.26
C ASP A 243 -0.18 6.23 -17.80
N THR A 244 -0.65 7.09 -16.90
CA THR A 244 -0.72 6.80 -15.46
C THR A 244 -2.12 6.42 -15.01
N GLY A 245 -3.16 6.86 -15.71
CA GLY A 245 -4.55 6.64 -15.31
C GLY A 245 -4.99 7.49 -14.12
N ILE A 246 -4.24 8.52 -13.73
CA ILE A 246 -4.47 9.26 -12.49
C ILE A 246 -5.31 10.51 -12.74
N PHE A 247 -6.30 10.72 -11.86
CA PHE A 247 -7.20 11.86 -11.84
C PHE A 247 -7.18 12.55 -10.47
N TYR A 248 -7.39 13.86 -10.45
CA TYR A 248 -7.70 14.59 -9.23
C TYR A 248 -8.78 15.64 -9.46
N GLY A 249 -9.52 15.96 -8.40
CA GLY A 249 -10.52 17.02 -8.40
C GLY A 249 -9.94 18.28 -7.78
N SER A 250 -10.20 19.44 -8.39
CA SER A 250 -9.71 20.74 -7.93
C SER A 250 -10.83 21.67 -7.45
N SER A 251 -10.55 22.47 -6.41
CA SER A 251 -11.42 23.55 -5.95
C SER A 251 -10.94 24.89 -6.53
N LYS A 252 -11.57 25.35 -7.61
CA LYS A 252 -11.37 26.64 -8.30
C LYS A 252 -9.94 26.99 -8.71
#